data_AF-A0A7S2RBR5-F1
#
_entry.id   AF-A0A7S2RBR5-F1
#
_cell.length_a   1.000
_cell.length_b   1.000
_cell.length_c   1.000
_cell.angle_alpha   90.00
_cell.angle_beta   90.00
_cell.angle_gamma   90.00
#
_symmetry.space_group_name_H-M   'P 1'
#
loop_
_entity.id
_entity.type
_entity.pdbx_description
1 polymer ?
#
loop_
_entity_poly.entity_id
_entity_poly.type
_entity_poly.pdbx_seq_one_letter_code
_entity_poly.pdbx_strand_id
1 'polypeptide(L)'
;DEELINTLADSKTTSAIITERVQESKKTNIEVNLMRNSYRPVATRGSIVYFVVADLAKIDPMYQYSLEYFVKLFKKCIDDSCQDDSLPRRLDNILRFLNSFVYKNVCRGLFEKHKLHFSFLLTVHVLRNAGSISDTEWGLFLRGATTQVHLPSSIPEKYATTWNMLCTLEAELPETFSGLTSHVVANWQGSGGWLEWATSLQIHQTALPAFESTFEGDEENDEDK
;
A
#
# COMPACT_ATOMS: atom_id res chain seq x y z
N ASP A 1 -9.20 39.70 -60.31
CA ASP A 1 -10.47 39.41 -59.60
C ASP A 1 -10.77 37.93 -59.47
N GLU A 2 -10.73 37.14 -60.55
CA GLU A 2 -11.00 35.68 -60.51
C GLU A 2 -10.07 34.88 -59.58
N GLU A 3 -8.78 35.19 -59.59
CA GLU A 3 -7.77 34.53 -58.74
C GLU A 3 -8.04 34.77 -57.25
N LEU A 4 -8.45 35.98 -56.87
CA LEU A 4 -8.76 36.34 -55.48
C LEU A 4 -10.01 35.62 -54.97
N ILE A 5 -11.02 35.45 -55.86
CA ILE A 5 -12.25 34.70 -55.58
C ILE A 5 -11.95 33.22 -55.36
N ASN A 6 -11.10 32.62 -56.21
CA ASN A 6 -10.66 31.23 -56.05
C ASN A 6 -9.87 31.03 -54.76
N THR A 7 -8.93 31.93 -54.44
CA THR A 7 -8.15 31.84 -53.19
C THR A 7 -9.04 31.93 -51.95
N LEU A 8 -10.10 32.73 -52.00
CA LEU A 8 -11.07 32.86 -50.91
C LEU A 8 -11.94 31.60 -50.77
N ALA A 9 -12.36 30.99 -51.87
CA ALA A 9 -13.10 29.73 -51.88
C ALA A 9 -12.26 28.57 -51.32
N ASP A 10 -10.97 28.51 -51.69
CA ASP A 10 -10.01 27.53 -51.19
C ASP A 10 -9.75 27.72 -49.69
N SER A 11 -9.59 28.97 -49.24
CA SER A 11 -9.45 29.31 -47.82
C SER A 11 -10.67 28.90 -46.99
N LYS A 12 -11.88 29.14 -47.52
CA LYS A 12 -13.14 28.73 -46.87
C LYS A 12 -13.24 27.21 -46.75
N THR A 13 -12.91 26.48 -47.82
CA THR A 13 -12.92 25.01 -47.84
C THR A 13 -11.89 24.45 -46.86
N THR A 14 -10.68 24.99 -46.86
CA THR A 14 -9.61 24.59 -45.95
C THR A 14 -10.00 24.83 -44.49
N SER A 15 -10.59 25.98 -44.20
CA SER A 15 -11.06 26.33 -42.85
C SER A 15 -12.17 25.39 -42.35
N ALA A 16 -13.08 24.96 -43.24
CA ALA A 16 -14.10 23.97 -42.93
C ALA A 16 -13.48 22.59 -42.61
N ILE A 17 -12.53 22.13 -43.42
CA ILE A 17 -11.79 20.87 -43.19
C ILE A 17 -11.03 20.92 -41.86
N ILE A 18 -10.35 22.03 -41.56
CA ILE A 18 -9.64 22.20 -40.29
C ILE A 18 -10.63 22.12 -39.12
N THR A 19 -11.79 22.77 -39.24
CA THR A 19 -12.81 22.76 -38.18
C THR A 19 -13.34 21.35 -37.92
N GLU A 20 -13.62 20.57 -38.97
CA GLU A 20 -14.04 19.18 -38.87
C GLU A 20 -12.96 18.30 -38.20
N ARG A 21 -11.71 18.39 -38.67
CA ARG A 21 -10.58 17.66 -38.07
C ARG A 21 -10.34 18.01 -36.61
N VAL A 22 -10.55 19.27 -36.23
CA VAL A 22 -10.47 19.70 -34.83
C VAL A 22 -11.59 19.06 -34.01
N GLN A 23 -12.80 18.94 -34.55
CA GLN A 23 -13.89 18.26 -33.85
C GLN A 23 -13.63 16.76 -33.68
N GLU A 24 -13.12 16.07 -34.72
CA GLU A 24 -12.72 14.66 -34.62
C GLU A 24 -11.60 14.46 -33.60
N SER A 25 -10.55 15.28 -33.66
CA SER A 25 -9.44 15.24 -32.70
C SER A 25 -9.91 15.42 -31.26
N LYS A 26 -10.88 16.31 -31.01
CA LYS A 26 -11.49 16.47 -29.69
C LYS A 26 -12.19 15.19 -29.22
N LYS A 27 -12.97 14.53 -30.08
CA LYS A 27 -13.64 13.26 -29.74
C LYS A 27 -12.61 12.18 -29.39
N THR A 28 -11.60 11.98 -30.24
CA THR A 28 -10.51 11.02 -29.97
C THR A 28 -9.76 11.35 -28.68
N ASN A 29 -9.51 12.64 -28.39
CA ASN A 29 -8.83 13.04 -27.16
C ASN A 29 -9.64 12.68 -25.91
N ILE A 30 -10.96 12.82 -25.95
CA ILE A 30 -11.86 12.41 -24.86
C ILE A 30 -11.75 10.90 -24.65
N GLU A 31 -11.85 10.10 -25.71
CA GLU A 31 -11.73 8.64 -25.64
C GLU A 31 -10.37 8.20 -25.08
N VAL A 32 -9.27 8.80 -25.55
CA VAL A 32 -7.91 8.52 -25.05
C VAL A 32 -7.80 8.85 -23.56
N ASN A 33 -8.38 9.97 -23.11
CA ASN A 33 -8.34 10.35 -21.70
C ASN A 33 -9.19 9.42 -20.83
N LEU A 34 -10.37 8.99 -21.32
CA LEU A 34 -11.20 8.00 -20.63
C LEU A 34 -10.43 6.69 -20.46
N MET A 35 -9.85 6.15 -21.54
CA MET A 35 -9.03 4.95 -21.49
C MET A 35 -7.83 5.11 -20.54
N ARG A 36 -7.11 6.23 -20.63
CA ARG A 36 -5.98 6.52 -19.73
C ARG A 36 -6.40 6.51 -18.26
N ASN A 37 -7.56 7.10 -17.94
CA ASN A 37 -8.05 7.18 -16.57
C ASN A 37 -8.41 5.79 -16.02
N SER A 38 -8.93 4.88 -16.85
CA SER A 38 -9.21 3.51 -16.43
C SER A 38 -7.95 2.75 -16.01
N TYR A 39 -6.78 3.03 -16.59
CA TYR A 39 -5.50 2.40 -16.21
C TYR A 39 -4.75 3.12 -15.08
N ARG A 40 -5.27 4.26 -14.60
CA ARG A 40 -4.64 5.04 -13.53
C ARG A 40 -4.32 4.22 -12.26
N PRO A 41 -5.19 3.30 -11.78
CA PRO A 41 -4.87 2.48 -10.59
C PRO A 41 -3.61 1.62 -10.75
N VAL A 42 -3.40 1.03 -11.94
CA VAL A 42 -2.21 0.24 -12.26
C VAL A 42 -0.96 1.13 -12.31
N ALA A 43 -1.07 2.33 -12.87
CA ALA A 43 0.04 3.29 -12.88
C ALA A 43 0.41 3.77 -11.46
N THR A 44 -0.59 4.08 -10.62
CA THR A 44 -0.37 4.43 -9.21
C THR A 44 0.27 3.27 -8.45
N ARG A 45 -0.17 2.03 -8.65
CA ARG A 45 0.48 0.87 -8.03
C ARG A 45 1.92 0.72 -8.49
N GLY A 46 2.18 0.86 -9.80
CA GLY A 46 3.52 0.80 -10.37
C GLY A 46 4.46 1.85 -9.78
N SER A 47 4.01 3.09 -9.56
CA SER A 47 4.84 4.14 -8.96
C SER A 47 5.20 3.83 -7.51
N ILE A 48 4.24 3.35 -6.71
CA ILE A 48 4.47 2.95 -5.31
C ILE A 48 5.52 1.85 -5.25
N VAL A 49 5.33 0.80 -6.04
CA VAL A 49 6.25 -0.36 -6.06
C VAL A 49 7.64 0.07 -6.54
N TYR A 50 7.74 0.98 -7.52
CA TYR A 50 9.02 1.55 -7.92
C TYR A 50 9.74 2.26 -6.78
N PHE A 51 9.04 3.15 -6.05
CA PHE A 51 9.67 3.90 -4.96
C PHE A 51 10.13 2.99 -3.82
N VAL A 52 9.37 1.93 -3.50
CA VAL A 52 9.82 0.91 -2.53
C VAL A 52 11.10 0.23 -3.01
N VAL A 53 11.18 -0.14 -4.30
CA VAL A 53 12.38 -0.77 -4.87
C VAL A 53 13.57 0.18 -4.92
N ALA A 54 13.35 1.45 -5.27
CA ALA A 54 14.40 2.48 -5.29
C ALA A 54 14.94 2.76 -3.89
N ASP A 55 14.06 2.73 -2.88
CA ASP A 55 14.42 2.95 -1.48
C ASP A 55 15.23 1.81 -0.86
N LEU A 56 15.32 0.64 -1.51
CA LEU A 56 16.21 -0.44 -1.06
C LEU A 56 17.69 0.00 -1.02
N ALA A 57 18.09 0.96 -1.88
CA ALA A 57 19.43 1.54 -1.86
C ALA A 57 19.76 2.26 -0.52
N LYS A 58 18.73 2.67 0.25
CA LYS A 58 18.90 3.23 1.60
C LYS A 58 19.24 2.16 2.64
N ILE A 59 18.86 0.90 2.38
CA ILE A 59 19.18 -0.24 3.26
C ILE A 59 20.61 -0.70 2.98
N ASP A 60 20.93 -0.91 1.71
CA ASP A 60 22.26 -1.31 1.27
C ASP A 60 22.57 -0.66 -0.10
N PRO A 61 23.68 0.07 -0.25
CA PRO A 61 24.05 0.68 -1.53
C PRO A 61 24.14 -0.30 -2.71
N MET A 62 24.31 -1.60 -2.45
CA MET A 62 24.31 -2.63 -3.50
C MET A 62 22.93 -2.83 -4.14
N TYR A 63 21.84 -2.42 -3.48
CA TYR A 63 20.46 -2.59 -3.96
C TYR A 63 19.98 -1.43 -4.81
N GLN A 64 20.80 -1.07 -5.80
CA GLN A 64 20.49 0.04 -6.69
C GLN A 64 19.80 -0.45 -7.96
N TYR A 65 18.56 0.01 -8.16
CA TYR A 65 17.79 -0.25 -9.38
C TYR A 65 17.49 1.05 -10.10
N SER A 66 17.67 1.07 -11.42
CA SER A 66 17.30 2.22 -12.24
C SER A 66 15.80 2.21 -12.57
N LEU A 67 15.23 3.39 -12.81
CA LEU A 67 13.88 3.52 -13.33
C LEU A 67 13.72 2.77 -14.66
N GLU A 68 14.73 2.80 -15.53
CA GLU A 68 14.68 2.10 -16.81
C GLU A 68 14.54 0.58 -16.64
N TYR A 69 15.30 0.00 -15.71
CA TYR A 69 15.15 -1.42 -15.36
C TYR A 69 13.75 -1.72 -14.85
N PHE A 70 13.23 -0.89 -13.93
CA PHE A 70 11.89 -1.07 -13.39
C PHE A 70 10.81 -0.95 -14.48
N VAL A 71 10.91 0.00 -15.40
CA VAL A 71 9.96 0.15 -16.51
C VAL A 71 9.96 -1.09 -17.41
N LYS A 72 11.14 -1.68 -17.69
CA LYS A 72 11.24 -2.95 -18.44
C LYS A 72 10.56 -4.10 -17.69
N LEU A 73 10.79 -4.19 -16.38
CA LEU A 73 10.16 -5.18 -15.52
C LEU A 73 8.63 -5.01 -15.46
N PHE A 74 8.16 -3.77 -15.36
CA PHE A 74 6.74 -3.43 -15.31
C PHE A 74 6.02 -3.73 -16.63
N LYS A 75 6.64 -3.43 -17.78
CA LYS A 75 6.12 -3.81 -19.10
C LYS A 75 5.97 -5.33 -19.20
N LYS A 76 7.01 -6.07 -18.82
CA LYS A 76 6.96 -7.53 -18.78
C LYS A 76 5.85 -8.06 -17.86
N CYS A 77 5.62 -7.41 -16.72
CA CYS A 77 4.49 -7.75 -15.85
C CYS A 77 3.12 -7.57 -16.55
N ILE A 78 2.96 -6.51 -17.33
CA ILE A 78 1.73 -6.29 -18.11
C ILE A 78 1.59 -7.38 -19.17
N ASP A 79 2.66 -7.71 -19.88
CA ASP A 79 2.62 -8.71 -20.97
C ASP A 79 2.35 -10.13 -20.44
N ASP A 80 3.03 -10.53 -19.36
CA ASP A 80 2.99 -11.89 -18.80
C ASP A 80 1.78 -12.16 -17.89
N SER A 81 1.05 -11.12 -17.45
CA SER A 81 -0.14 -11.29 -16.61
C SER A 81 -1.34 -11.82 -17.42
N CYS A 82 -2.22 -12.57 -16.75
CA CYS A 82 -3.41 -13.14 -17.38
C CYS A 82 -4.23 -12.05 -18.10
N GLN A 83 -4.46 -12.28 -19.40
CA GLN A 83 -5.31 -11.44 -20.22
C GLN A 83 -6.78 -11.74 -19.93
N ASP A 84 -7.64 -10.74 -20.00
CA ASP A 84 -9.09 -10.83 -19.80
C ASP A 84 -9.76 -9.74 -20.64
N ASP A 85 -10.91 -10.05 -21.24
CA ASP A 85 -11.67 -9.12 -22.07
C ASP A 85 -12.35 -8.02 -21.22
N SER A 86 -12.64 -8.32 -19.95
CA SER A 86 -13.16 -7.38 -18.98
C SER A 86 -12.02 -6.53 -18.42
N LEU A 87 -12.01 -5.24 -18.76
CA LEU A 87 -11.00 -4.30 -18.28
C LEU A 87 -10.82 -4.33 -16.74
N PRO A 88 -11.88 -4.31 -15.90
CA PRO A 88 -11.71 -4.46 -14.45
C PRO A 88 -10.96 -5.73 -14.03
N ARG A 89 -11.29 -6.89 -14.62
CA ARG A 89 -10.61 -8.16 -14.31
C ARG A 89 -9.16 -8.15 -14.81
N ARG A 90 -8.92 -7.59 -15.99
CA ARG A 90 -7.58 -7.41 -16.54
C ARG A 90 -6.71 -6.58 -15.61
N LEU A 91 -7.23 -5.46 -15.10
CA LEU A 91 -6.51 -4.59 -14.17
C LEU A 91 -6.20 -5.31 -12.85
N ASP A 92 -7.15 -6.07 -12.30
CA ASP A 92 -6.91 -6.89 -11.09
C ASP A 92 -5.81 -7.94 -11.32
N ASN A 93 -5.86 -8.66 -12.44
CA ASN A 93 -4.83 -9.63 -12.82
C ASN A 93 -3.43 -8.99 -12.89
N ILE A 94 -3.31 -7.79 -13.47
CA ILE A 94 -2.05 -7.05 -13.51
C ILE A 94 -1.59 -6.72 -12.09
N LEU A 95 -2.48 -6.17 -11.25
CA LEU A 95 -2.16 -5.74 -9.89
C LEU A 95 -1.70 -6.91 -9.00
N ARG A 96 -2.40 -8.04 -9.06
CA ARG A 96 -2.05 -9.26 -8.31
C ARG A 96 -0.72 -9.84 -8.80
N PHE A 97 -0.53 -9.92 -10.12
CA PHE A 97 0.71 -10.44 -10.69
C PHE A 97 1.92 -9.56 -10.36
N LEU A 98 1.76 -8.23 -10.42
CA LEU A 98 2.82 -7.24 -10.20
C LEU A 98 3.54 -7.43 -8.87
N ASN A 99 2.81 -7.60 -7.77
CA ASN A 99 3.42 -7.75 -6.44
C ASN A 99 4.33 -8.99 -6.40
N SER A 100 3.82 -10.14 -6.83
CA SER A 100 4.58 -11.39 -6.83
C SER A 100 5.76 -11.37 -7.81
N PHE A 101 5.56 -10.75 -8.97
CA PHE A 101 6.55 -10.69 -10.03
C PHE A 101 7.71 -9.77 -9.66
N VAL A 102 7.43 -8.57 -9.14
CA VAL A 102 8.46 -7.66 -8.65
C VAL A 102 9.19 -8.27 -7.46
N TYR A 103 8.45 -8.84 -6.50
CA TYR A 103 9.05 -9.50 -5.35
C TYR A 103 10.07 -10.56 -5.77
N LYS A 104 9.67 -11.50 -6.62
CA LYS A 104 10.55 -12.58 -7.11
C LYS A 104 11.78 -12.05 -7.86
N ASN A 105 11.62 -11.02 -8.70
CA ASN A 105 12.75 -10.49 -9.48
C ASN A 105 13.73 -9.71 -8.62
N VAL A 106 13.26 -8.91 -7.67
CA VAL A 106 14.12 -8.12 -6.78
C VAL A 106 14.80 -9.03 -5.74
N CYS A 107 14.08 -9.98 -5.14
CA CYS A 107 14.63 -10.91 -4.15
C CYS A 107 15.76 -11.81 -4.67
N ARG A 108 15.90 -11.99 -5.98
CA ARG A 108 17.07 -12.68 -6.57
C ARG A 108 18.39 -11.93 -6.32
N GLY A 109 18.34 -10.60 -6.19
CA GLY A 109 19.48 -9.74 -5.90
C GLY A 109 19.64 -9.36 -4.43
N LEU A 110 18.72 -9.78 -3.55
CA LEU A 110 18.72 -9.44 -2.13
C LEU A 110 19.36 -10.55 -1.29
N PHE A 111 20.14 -10.16 -0.28
CA PHE A 111 20.50 -11.04 0.83
C PHE A 111 19.25 -11.50 1.59
N GLU A 112 19.29 -12.74 2.10
CA GLU A 112 18.16 -13.39 2.78
C GLU A 112 17.59 -12.53 3.92
N LYS A 113 18.46 -11.94 4.74
CA LYS A 113 18.08 -11.05 5.87
C LYS A 113 17.24 -9.83 5.46
N HIS A 114 17.30 -9.40 4.20
CA HIS A 114 16.58 -8.22 3.70
C HIS A 114 15.29 -8.58 2.94
N LYS A 115 15.04 -9.86 2.63
CA LYS A 115 13.85 -10.28 1.87
C LYS A 115 12.56 -10.04 2.64
N LEU A 116 12.52 -10.42 3.92
CA LEU A 116 11.35 -10.19 4.77
C LEU A 116 11.06 -8.69 4.92
N HIS A 117 12.10 -7.88 5.12
CA HIS A 117 11.96 -6.44 5.26
C HIS A 117 11.39 -5.81 3.97
N PHE A 118 11.88 -6.23 2.80
CA PHE A 118 11.34 -5.80 1.52
C PHE A 118 9.88 -6.24 1.32
N SER A 119 9.53 -7.49 1.63
CA SER A 119 8.16 -7.98 1.56
C SER A 119 7.23 -7.14 2.43
N PHE A 120 7.66 -6.85 3.66
CA PHE A 120 6.90 -6.04 4.60
C PHE A 120 6.68 -4.62 4.09
N LEU A 121 7.74 -3.93 3.63
CA LEU A 121 7.62 -2.59 3.07
C LEU A 121 6.72 -2.55 1.83
N LEU A 122 6.86 -3.53 0.93
CA LEU A 122 6.02 -3.64 -0.27
C LEU A 122 4.54 -3.72 0.11
N THR A 123 4.18 -4.60 1.05
CA THR A 123 2.80 -4.75 1.54
C THR A 123 2.30 -3.50 2.24
N VAL A 124 3.08 -2.94 3.16
CA VAL A 124 2.67 -1.74 3.92
C VAL A 124 2.42 -0.56 2.98
N HIS A 125 3.31 -0.29 2.03
CA HIS A 125 3.12 0.83 1.10
C HIS A 125 1.89 0.64 0.20
N VAL A 126 1.58 -0.61 -0.16
CA VAL A 126 0.35 -0.97 -0.85
C VAL A 126 -0.90 -0.68 0.00
N LEU A 127 -0.91 -1.14 1.26
CA LEU A 127 -2.04 -0.98 2.17
C LEU A 127 -2.25 0.48 2.58
N ARG A 128 -1.17 1.23 2.77
CA ARG A 128 -1.22 2.68 3.03
C ARG A 128 -1.87 3.45 1.88
N ASN A 129 -1.54 3.09 0.64
CA ASN A 129 -2.21 3.71 -0.52
C ASN A 129 -3.68 3.28 -0.65
N ALA A 130 -4.05 2.09 -0.18
CA ALA A 130 -5.43 1.64 -0.14
C ALA A 130 -6.24 2.31 1.00
N GLY A 131 -5.57 2.97 1.95
CA GLY A 131 -6.20 3.56 3.13
C GLY A 131 -6.41 2.57 4.29
N SER A 132 -5.99 1.30 4.13
CA SER A 132 -6.10 0.26 5.17
C SER A 132 -5.09 0.43 6.30
N ILE A 133 -4.04 1.22 6.09
CA ILE A 133 -3.09 1.63 7.14
C ILE A 133 -3.01 3.16 7.10
N SER A 134 -3.43 3.79 8.19
CA SER A 134 -3.34 5.23 8.38
C SER A 134 -1.89 5.68 8.62
N ASP A 135 -1.62 6.96 8.37
CA ASP A 135 -0.32 7.56 8.68
C ASP A 135 -0.05 7.60 10.20
N THR A 136 -1.10 7.63 11.02
CA THR A 136 -1.01 7.55 12.48
C THR A 136 -0.54 6.16 12.93
N GLU A 137 -1.20 5.09 12.46
CA GLU A 137 -0.80 3.71 12.76
C GLU A 137 0.64 3.44 12.31
N TRP A 138 0.98 3.85 11.09
CA TRP A 138 2.33 3.67 10.57
C TRP A 138 3.37 4.47 11.35
N GLY A 139 3.03 5.71 11.73
CA GLY A 139 3.86 6.56 12.55
C GLY A 139 4.12 5.97 13.94
N LEU A 140 3.08 5.42 14.57
CA LEU A 140 3.17 4.76 15.86
C LEU A 140 4.00 3.47 15.77
N PHE A 141 3.80 2.65 14.73
CA PHE A 141 4.59 1.44 14.49
C PHE A 141 6.09 1.74 14.37
N LEU A 142 6.46 2.82 13.67
CA LEU A 142 7.87 3.17 13.46
C LEU A 142 8.53 3.87 14.66
N ARG A 143 7.81 4.76 15.34
CA ARG A 143 8.39 5.62 16.38
C ARG A 143 8.16 5.12 17.79
N GLY A 144 7.12 4.31 18.00
CA GLY A 144 6.66 3.90 19.33
C GLY A 144 6.15 5.08 20.17
N ALA A 145 6.11 4.88 21.48
CA ALA A 145 5.69 5.91 22.43
C ALA A 145 6.76 6.99 22.62
N THR A 146 6.36 8.25 22.51
CA THR A 146 7.21 9.41 22.80
C THR A 146 7.00 9.98 24.20
N THR A 147 5.88 9.65 24.84
CA THR A 147 5.46 10.25 26.11
C THR A 147 5.66 9.27 27.26
N GLN A 148 6.25 9.75 28.36
CA GLN A 148 6.33 9.00 29.61
C GLN A 148 5.03 9.19 30.40
N VAL A 149 4.38 8.08 30.74
CA VAL A 149 3.14 8.04 31.51
C VAL A 149 3.41 7.38 32.85
N HIS A 150 2.61 7.73 33.86
CA HIS A 150 2.67 7.11 35.17
C HIS A 150 2.39 5.59 35.08
N LEU A 151 3.29 4.78 35.64
CA LEU A 151 3.15 3.33 35.72
C LEU A 151 2.22 2.92 36.87
N PRO A 152 1.17 2.13 36.65
CA PRO A 152 0.35 1.57 37.71
C PRO A 152 1.16 0.69 38.66
N SER A 153 0.85 0.74 39.95
CA SER A 153 1.53 -0.06 40.99
C SER A 153 1.36 -1.58 40.83
N SER A 154 0.34 -2.01 40.08
CA SER A 154 0.11 -3.43 39.75
C SER A 154 1.10 -3.98 38.72
N ILE A 155 1.73 -3.10 37.92
CA ILE A 155 2.62 -3.50 36.82
C ILE A 155 4.08 -3.32 37.27
N PRO A 156 4.92 -4.38 37.19
CA PRO A 156 6.35 -4.29 37.50
C PRO A 156 7.09 -3.24 36.67
N GLU A 157 8.05 -2.56 37.30
CA GLU A 157 8.87 -1.48 36.68
C GLU A 157 9.56 -1.91 35.38
N LYS A 158 9.91 -3.20 35.25
CA LYS A 158 10.50 -3.76 34.02
C LYS A 158 9.63 -3.61 32.76
N TYR A 159 8.32 -3.33 32.91
CA TYR A 159 7.40 -3.10 31.79
C TYR A 159 7.07 -1.62 31.56
N ALA A 160 7.77 -0.67 32.21
CA ALA A 160 7.48 0.75 32.08
C ALA A 160 7.49 1.26 30.62
N THR A 161 8.44 0.81 29.81
CA THR A 161 8.50 1.17 28.38
C THR A 161 7.32 0.62 27.58
N THR A 162 6.96 -0.64 27.82
CA THR A 162 5.81 -1.29 27.18
C THR A 162 4.49 -0.63 27.60
N TRP A 163 4.40 -0.22 28.87
CA TRP A 163 3.24 0.51 29.37
C TRP A 163 3.04 1.85 28.66
N ASN A 164 4.12 2.63 28.47
CA ASN A 164 4.04 3.86 27.69
C ASN A 164 3.55 3.61 26.26
N MET A 165 3.95 2.50 25.64
CA MET A 165 3.46 2.08 24.32
C MET A 165 1.95 1.78 24.33
N LEU A 166 1.46 1.05 25.34
CA LEU A 166 0.03 0.75 25.48
C LEU A 166 -0.80 2.02 25.68
N CYS A 167 -0.34 2.94 26.53
CA CYS A 167 -1.03 4.22 26.74
C CYS A 167 -1.04 5.08 25.45
N THR A 168 0.07 5.10 24.71
CA THR A 168 0.12 5.83 23.43
C THR A 168 -0.78 5.17 22.38
N LEU A 169 -0.83 3.84 22.34
CA LEU A 169 -1.68 3.08 21.44
C LEU A 169 -3.17 3.39 21.68
N GLU A 170 -3.62 3.39 22.93
CA GLU A 170 -5.00 3.73 23.28
C GLU A 170 -5.34 5.21 23.00
N ALA A 171 -4.39 6.12 23.20
CA ALA A 171 -4.60 7.55 22.96
C ALA A 171 -4.67 7.91 21.47
N GLU A 172 -3.80 7.33 20.64
CA GLU A 172 -3.71 7.64 19.21
C GLU A 172 -4.71 6.82 18.37
N LEU A 173 -5.12 5.64 18.84
CA LEU A 173 -6.06 4.74 18.15
C LEU A 173 -7.24 4.31 19.05
N PRO A 174 -8.07 5.29 19.50
CA PRO A 174 -9.14 5.03 20.44
C PRO A 174 -10.28 4.17 19.85
N GLU A 175 -10.47 4.18 18.53
CA GLU A 175 -11.51 3.39 17.86
C GLU A 175 -11.33 1.87 18.05
N THR A 176 -10.08 1.43 18.20
CA THR A 176 -9.71 0.01 18.29
C THR A 176 -9.26 -0.41 19.68
N PHE A 177 -8.55 0.47 20.40
CA PHE A 177 -7.86 0.12 21.65
C PHE A 177 -8.42 0.82 22.89
N SER A 178 -9.58 1.46 22.81
CA SER A 178 -10.25 2.03 23.98
C SER A 178 -10.48 0.97 25.07
N GLY A 179 -10.09 1.30 26.30
CA GLY A 179 -10.19 0.41 27.44
C GLY A 179 -9.04 -0.60 27.58
N LEU A 180 -8.06 -0.61 26.66
CA LEU A 180 -6.94 -1.55 26.69
C LEU A 180 -6.12 -1.41 27.97
N THR A 181 -5.68 -0.20 28.33
CA THR A 181 -4.86 0.01 29.53
C THR A 181 -5.60 -0.40 30.80
N SER A 182 -6.89 -0.10 30.88
CA SER A 182 -7.75 -0.50 32.00
C SER A 182 -7.88 -2.02 32.10
N HIS A 183 -8.07 -2.70 30.97
CA HIS A 183 -8.14 -4.15 30.90
C HIS A 183 -6.82 -4.82 31.29
N VAL A 184 -5.69 -4.26 30.85
CA VAL A 184 -4.34 -4.74 31.22
C VAL A 184 -4.11 -4.65 32.72
N VAL A 185 -4.49 -3.54 33.35
CA VAL A 185 -4.35 -3.36 34.80
C VAL A 185 -5.24 -4.31 35.59
N ALA A 186 -6.49 -4.52 35.14
CA ALA A 186 -7.42 -5.42 35.80
C ALA A 186 -7.00 -6.89 35.69
N ASN A 187 -6.48 -7.31 34.54
CA ASN A 187 -6.14 -8.70 34.22
C ASN A 187 -4.62 -8.93 34.14
N TRP A 188 -3.84 -8.18 34.91
CA TRP A 188 -2.38 -8.29 34.90
C TRP A 188 -1.91 -9.65 35.47
N GLN A 189 -2.47 -10.06 36.61
CA GLN A 189 -2.16 -11.31 37.30
C GLN A 189 -3.34 -12.29 37.19
N GLY A 190 -3.06 -13.58 36.95
CA GLY A 190 -4.08 -14.64 36.85
C GLY A 190 -3.79 -15.63 35.71
N SER A 191 -4.42 -16.80 35.74
CA SER A 191 -4.35 -17.77 34.64
C SER A 191 -5.06 -17.20 33.40
N GLY A 192 -4.36 -17.08 32.28
CA GLY A 192 -4.85 -16.41 31.07
C GLY A 192 -4.73 -14.88 31.11
N GLY A 193 -3.97 -14.31 32.07
CA GLY A 193 -3.71 -12.88 32.19
C GLY A 193 -2.55 -12.38 31.34
N TRP A 194 -2.37 -11.05 31.30
CA TRP A 194 -1.34 -10.40 30.48
C TRP A 194 0.09 -10.77 30.88
N LEU A 195 0.35 -11.09 32.15
CA LEU A 195 1.67 -11.53 32.60
C LEU A 195 2.06 -12.90 32.02
N GLU A 196 1.13 -13.84 31.92
CA GLU A 196 1.39 -15.16 31.33
C GLU A 196 1.69 -15.03 29.84
N TRP A 197 0.88 -14.24 29.13
CA TRP A 197 1.12 -13.92 27.72
C TRP A 197 2.47 -13.23 27.50
N ALA A 198 2.79 -12.20 28.30
CA ALA A 198 4.03 -11.43 28.19
C ALA A 198 5.30 -12.23 28.58
N THR A 199 5.14 -13.37 29.27
CA THR A 199 6.26 -14.27 29.65
C THR A 199 6.32 -15.53 28.80
N SER A 200 5.37 -15.72 27.88
CA SER A 200 5.36 -16.84 26.93
C SER A 200 6.61 -16.81 26.04
N LEU A 201 7.19 -17.98 25.80
CA LEU A 201 8.31 -18.14 24.87
C LEU A 201 7.87 -18.04 23.40
N GLN A 202 6.57 -18.19 23.12
CA GLN A 202 5.98 -18.20 21.77
C GLN A 202 4.82 -17.22 21.70
N ILE A 203 5.10 -15.95 21.99
CA ILE A 203 4.10 -14.86 22.06
C ILE A 203 3.27 -14.77 20.77
N HIS A 204 3.88 -14.99 19.61
CA HIS A 204 3.22 -14.93 18.30
C HIS A 204 2.22 -16.07 18.03
N GLN A 205 2.21 -17.14 18.86
CA GLN A 205 1.26 -18.25 18.79
C GLN A 205 0.30 -18.27 19.99
N THR A 206 0.56 -17.44 21.00
CA THR A 206 -0.23 -17.41 22.22
C THR A 206 -1.43 -16.49 22.01
N ALA A 207 -2.64 -17.01 22.24
CA ALA A 207 -3.85 -16.21 22.18
C ALA A 207 -3.75 -15.00 23.11
N LEU A 208 -4.22 -13.84 22.66
CA LEU A 208 -4.31 -12.66 23.49
C LEU A 208 -5.29 -12.94 24.66
N PRO A 209 -5.00 -12.42 25.87
CA PRO A 209 -6.02 -12.36 26.93
C PRO A 209 -7.27 -11.70 26.35
N ALA A 210 -8.47 -12.23 26.67
CA ALA A 210 -9.77 -11.95 26.04
C ALA A 210 -10.23 -10.46 26.04
N PHE A 211 -9.40 -9.60 25.46
CA PHE A 211 -9.70 -8.25 25.11
C PHE A 211 -10.37 -8.32 23.75
N GLU A 212 -11.69 -8.10 23.73
CA GLU A 212 -12.43 -7.85 22.51
C GLU A 212 -11.98 -6.51 21.95
N SER A 213 -10.83 -6.49 21.28
CA SER A 213 -10.54 -5.41 20.35
C SER A 213 -11.60 -5.48 19.25
N THR A 214 -12.19 -4.37 18.86
CA THR A 214 -13.08 -4.21 17.70
C THR A 214 -12.37 -4.48 16.36
N PHE A 215 -11.24 -5.18 16.39
CA PHE A 215 -10.50 -5.64 15.25
C PHE A 215 -11.32 -6.74 14.57
N GLU A 216 -12.22 -6.34 13.68
CA GLU A 216 -12.71 -7.20 12.60
C GLU A 216 -11.50 -7.50 11.72
N GLY A 217 -10.68 -8.47 12.14
CA GLY A 217 -9.81 -9.15 11.19
C GLY A 217 -10.74 -9.79 10.19
N ASP A 218 -10.63 -9.41 8.91
CA ASP A 218 -11.27 -10.13 7.83
C ASP A 218 -11.03 -11.63 8.07
N GLU A 219 -12.08 -12.35 8.47
CA GLU A 219 -12.08 -13.80 8.45
C GLU A 219 -11.91 -14.15 6.98
N GLU A 220 -10.66 -14.43 6.61
CA GLU A 220 -10.33 -15.04 5.33
C GLU A 220 -11.10 -16.36 5.32
N ASN A 221 -12.25 -16.36 4.65
CA ASN A 221 -12.97 -17.57 4.30
C ASN A 221 -12.01 -18.43 3.48
N ASP A 222 -11.30 -19.33 4.16
CA ASP A 222 -10.66 -20.52 3.61
C ASP A 222 -11.77 -21.48 3.12
N GLU A 223 -12.55 -21.03 2.14
CA GLU A 223 -13.35 -21.87 1.28
C GLU A 223 -13.06 -21.48 -0.17
N ASP A 224 -11.92 -21.96 -0.69
CA ASP A 224 -11.86 -22.35 -2.09
C ASP A 224 -10.93 -23.57 -2.22
N LYS A 225 -11.58 -24.70 -2.55
CA LYS A 225 -11.00 -25.95 -3.05
C LYS A 225 -10.59 -25.80 -4.50
#